data_AF-A0A3C7W3K8-F1
#
_entry.id   AF-A0A3C7W3K8-F1
#
_cell.length_a   1.000
_cell.length_b   1.000
_cell.length_c   1.000
_cell.angle_alpha   90.00
_cell.angle_beta   90.00
_cell.angle_gamma   90.00
#
_symmetry.space_group_name_H-M   'P 1'
#
loop_
_entity.id
_entity.type
_entity.pdbx_description
1 polymer ?
#
loop_
_entity_poly.entity_id
_entity_poly.type
_entity_poly.pdbx_seq_one_letter_code
_entity_poly.pdbx_strand_id
1 'polypeptide(L)' 'AGQIKTGSLCRSDRVAKYNRLLRIEAEVGSDAPYRGRQELTR' A
#
# COMPACT_ATOMS: atom_id res chain seq x y z
N ALA A 1 -3.52 -11.03 -2.43
CA ALA A 1 -2.29 -10.26 -2.71
C ALA A 1 -2.18 -9.16 -1.66
N GLY A 2 -1.08 -9.09 -0.90
CA GLY A 2 -0.83 -8.03 0.10
C GLY A 2 0.52 -7.30 -0.07
N GLN A 3 1.21 -7.51 -1.19
CA GLN A 3 2.44 -6.81 -1.55
C GLN A 3 2.29 -6.12 -2.91
N ILE A 4 2.96 -4.97 -3.06
CA ILE A 4 2.99 -4.22 -4.31
C ILE A 4 4.41 -3.73 -4.57
N LYS A 5 4.89 -3.93 -5.81
CA LYS A 5 6.15 -3.36 -6.29
C LYS A 5 5.84 -2.29 -7.32
N THR A 6 6.02 -1.02 -6.95
CA THR A 6 5.62 0.10 -7.81
C THR A 6 6.70 1.17 -8.02
N GLY A 7 7.96 0.81 -7.77
CA GLY A 7 9.13 1.65 -8.06
C GLY A 7 9.49 2.63 -6.94
N SER A 8 10.44 3.54 -7.22
CA SER A 8 10.94 4.52 -6.25
C SER A 8 9.99 5.69 -6.00
N LEU A 9 10.20 6.41 -4.90
CA LEU A 9 9.37 7.51 -4.41
C LEU A 9 9.62 8.88 -5.08
N CYS A 10 10.30 8.92 -6.24
CA CYS A 10 10.71 10.19 -6.85
C CYS A 10 9.84 10.66 -8.02
N ARG A 11 9.27 9.74 -8.80
CA ARG A 11 8.50 10.11 -10.00
C ARG A 11 7.00 10.10 -9.71
N SER A 12 6.30 11.11 -10.21
CA SER A 12 4.88 11.32 -9.93
C SER A 12 3.97 10.16 -10.35
N ASP A 13 4.30 9.47 -11.44
CA ASP A 13 3.58 8.25 -11.90
C ASP A 13 3.61 7.13 -10.85
N ARG A 14 4.73 7.00 -10.13
CA ARG A 14 4.92 6.01 -9.07
C ARG A 14 4.30 6.48 -7.76
N VAL A 15 4.54 7.74 -7.39
CA VAL A 15 3.99 8.37 -6.18
C VAL A 15 2.46 8.36 -6.19
N ALA A 16 1.82 8.55 -7.35
CA ALA A 16 0.37 8.48 -7.48
C ALA A 16 -0.23 7.14 -6.98
N LYS A 17 0.49 6.02 -7.18
CA LYS A 17 0.05 4.70 -6.69
C LYS A 17 0.13 4.61 -5.16
N TYR A 18 1.20 5.13 -4.56
CA TYR A 18 1.31 5.24 -3.09
C TYR A 18 0.21 6.14 -2.50
N ASN A 19 -0.04 7.29 -3.12
CA ASN A 19 -1.11 8.19 -2.70
C ASN A 19 -2.50 7.55 -2.77
N ARG A 20 -2.74 6.68 -3.76
CA ARG A 20 -4.00 5.93 -3.83
C ARG A 20 -4.13 4.94 -2.68
N LEU A 21 -3.05 4.27 -2.27
CA LEU A 21 -3.06 3.38 -1.09
C LEU A 21 -3.38 4.15 0.19
N LEU A 22 -2.81 5.34 0.39
CA LEU A 22 -3.12 6.19 1.55
C LEU A 22 -4.60 6.59 1.60
N ARG A 23 -5.20 6.90 0.44
CA ARG A 23 -6.64 7.20 0.36
C ARG A 23 -7.49 5.97 0.69
N ILE A 24 -7.12 4.79 0.18
CA ILE A 24 -7.82 3.53 0.48
C ILE A 24 -7.73 3.21 1.98
N GLU A 25 -6.55 3.37 2.59
CA GLU A 25 -6.37 3.19 4.03
C GLU A 25 -7.28 4.13 4.83
N ALA A 26 -7.36 5.40 4.44
CA ALA A 26 -8.26 6.37 5.08
C ALA A 26 -9.76 6.03 4.88
N GLU A 27 -10.14 5.50 3.71
CA GLU A 27 -11.52 5.08 3.40
C GLU A 27 -11.93 3.84 4.21
N VAL A 28 -11.01 2.89 4.43
CA VAL A 28 -11.31 1.59 5.07
C VAL A 28 -11.07 1.62 6.59
N GLY A 29 -10.23 2.51 7.09
CA GLY A 29 -9.96 2.65 8.52
C GLY A 29 -9.43 1.35 9.14
N SER A 30 -10.07 0.87 10.21
CA SER A 30 -9.65 -0.33 10.94
C SER A 30 -9.96 -1.66 10.23
N ASP A 31 -10.74 -1.64 9.16
CA ASP A 31 -11.28 -2.87 8.54
C ASP A 31 -10.27 -3.58 7.64
N ALA A 32 -9.12 -2.95 7.32
CA ALA A 32 -8.06 -3.53 6.50
C ALA A 32 -6.67 -3.33 7.14
N PRO A 33 -6.27 -4.18 8.11
CA PRO A 33 -4.98 -4.05 8.77
C PRO A 33 -3.81 -4.39 7.82
N TYR A 34 -2.75 -3.59 7.90
CA TYR A 34 -1.48 -3.88 7.24
C TYR A 34 -0.78 -5.07 7.91
N ARG A 35 -0.58 -6.16 7.16
CA ARG A 35 -0.05 -7.44 7.67
C ARG A 35 1.47 -7.48 7.85
N GLY A 36 2.20 -6.53 7.27
CA GLY A 36 3.66 -6.44 7.39
C GLY A 36 4.37 -7.77 7.14
N ARG A 37 5.17 -8.24 8.11
CA ARG A 37 5.92 -9.50 8.01
C ARG A 37 5.05 -10.74 7.85
N GLN A 38 3.81 -10.73 8.37
CA GLN A 38 2.91 -11.88 8.26
C GLN A 38 2.53 -12.16 6.80
N GLU A 39 2.65 -11.17 5.91
CA GLU A 39 2.39 -11.33 4.48
C GLU A 39 3.50 -12.13 3.76
N LEU A 40 4.69 -12.26 4.36
CA LEU A 40 5.78 -13.09 3.83
C LEU A 40 5.67 -14.55 4.24
N THR A 41 4.97 -14.82 5.34
CA THR A 41 4.78 -16.16 5.89
C THR A 41 3.48 -16.83 5.44
N ARG A 42 2.68 -16.12 4.64
CA ARG A 42 1.40 -16.59 4.09
C ARG A 42 1.58 -17.40 2.81
#